data_AF-A0A4Y8S5C8-F1
#
_entry.id   AF-A0A4Y8S5C8-F1
#
_cell.length_a   1.000
_cell.length_b   1.000
_cell.length_c   1.000
_cell.angle_alpha   90.00
_cell.angle_beta   90.00
_cell.angle_gamma   90.00
#
_symmetry.space_group_name_H-M   'P 1'
#
loop_
_entity.id
_entity.type
_entity.pdbx_description
1 polymer ?
#
loop_
_entity_poly.entity_id
_entity_poly.type
_entity_poly.pdbx_seq_one_letter_code
_entity_poly.pdbx_strand_id
1 'polypeptide(L)'
;MNQAETITGLSLSQWEVIKPSDPSQYCDGDAIIEAYFKGKADGLAQQDKLSFNQFSENFELAQKHVIEALNQLEKHNVTPLGAYLKFRSLFSFKAILLVKEEDFVETSFLENYDFLRDFERRIKTEFYTMKISFLNGVPDALDEDLMSDNYKIKFTPVDEAEARRA
;
A
#
# COMPACT_ATOMS: atom_id res chain seq x y z
N MET A 1 13.61 -16.90 -1.18
CA MET A 1 13.67 -15.80 -0.20
C MET A 1 14.59 -14.74 -0.77
N ASN A 2 14.07 -13.55 -1.04
CA ASN A 2 14.92 -12.42 -1.46
C ASN A 2 15.63 -11.85 -0.22
N GLN A 3 16.71 -11.08 -0.42
CA GLN A 3 17.51 -10.53 0.70
C GLN A 3 16.73 -9.58 1.62
N ALA A 4 15.63 -8.96 1.17
CA ALA A 4 14.79 -8.09 1.99
C ALA A 4 13.90 -8.89 2.96
N GLU A 5 13.41 -10.07 2.57
CA GLU A 5 12.59 -10.94 3.42
C GLU A 5 13.40 -11.55 4.58
N THR A 6 14.67 -11.85 4.33
CA THR A 6 15.59 -12.44 5.32
C THR A 6 16.04 -11.46 6.40
N ILE A 7 16.04 -10.16 6.11
CA ILE A 7 16.51 -9.11 7.04
C ILE A 7 15.36 -8.56 7.90
N THR A 8 14.13 -8.60 7.39
CA THR A 8 12.96 -7.95 8.01
C THR A 8 11.97 -8.92 8.65
N GLY A 9 12.03 -10.21 8.31
CA GLY A 9 10.96 -11.16 8.66
C GLY A 9 9.64 -10.89 7.91
N LEU A 10 9.62 -9.91 7.00
CA LEU A 10 8.44 -9.49 6.24
C LEU A 10 8.43 -10.16 4.87
N SER A 11 7.32 -10.82 4.53
CA SER A 11 7.14 -11.50 3.24
C SER A 11 6.34 -10.64 2.27
N LEU A 12 6.73 -10.63 0.99
CA LEU A 12 5.94 -10.01 -0.08
C LEU A 12 4.54 -10.67 -0.25
N SER A 13 4.31 -11.84 0.34
CA SER A 13 3.03 -12.57 0.31
C SER A 13 1.96 -12.07 1.29
N GLN A 14 2.15 -10.91 1.94
CA GLN A 14 1.28 -10.41 3.01
C GLN A 14 0.25 -9.34 2.57
N TRP A 15 0.17 -9.10 1.26
CA TRP A 15 -0.83 -8.21 0.69
C TRP A 15 -2.15 -8.96 0.48
N GLU A 16 -3.20 -8.53 1.18
CA GLU A 16 -4.55 -9.02 1.03
C GLU A 16 -5.36 -8.06 0.15
N VAL A 17 -6.07 -8.61 -0.84
CA VAL A 17 -6.95 -7.85 -1.74
C VAL A 17 -8.40 -8.16 -1.40
N ILE A 18 -9.10 -7.17 -0.86
CA ILE A 18 -10.54 -7.23 -0.60
C ILE A 18 -11.26 -6.65 -1.82
N LYS A 19 -12.18 -7.44 -2.40
CA LYS A 19 -12.95 -7.08 -3.60
C LYS A 19 -14.34 -6.55 -3.22
N PRO A 20 -14.96 -5.69 -4.06
CA PRO A 20 -16.34 -5.29 -3.87
C PRO A 20 -17.29 -6.49 -3.98
N SER A 21 -18.38 -6.45 -3.21
CA SER A 21 -19.42 -7.48 -3.21
C SER A 21 -20.46 -7.27 -4.33
N ASP A 22 -20.60 -6.04 -4.83
CA ASP A 22 -21.57 -5.65 -5.85
C ASP A 22 -20.89 -5.25 -7.18
N PRO A 23 -21.20 -5.94 -8.30
CA PRO A 23 -20.72 -5.60 -9.64
C PRO A 23 -21.11 -4.21 -10.16
N SER A 24 -22.11 -3.54 -9.57
CA SER A 24 -22.54 -2.20 -10.00
C SER A 24 -21.55 -1.09 -9.63
N GLN A 25 -20.61 -1.38 -8.74
CA GLN A 25 -19.61 -0.42 -8.28
C GLN A 25 -18.39 -0.33 -9.20
N TYR A 26 -18.28 -1.17 -10.24
CA TYR A 26 -17.09 -1.28 -11.09
C TYR A 26 -16.73 0.03 -11.81
N CYS A 27 -15.47 0.45 -11.67
CA CYS A 27 -14.84 1.56 -12.39
C CYS A 27 -13.78 1.04 -13.38
N ASP A 28 -13.37 1.86 -14.36
CA ASP A 28 -12.39 1.46 -15.40
C ASP A 28 -11.03 1.00 -14.83
N GLY A 29 -10.63 1.48 -13.65
CA GLY A 29 -9.42 1.04 -12.94
C GLY A 29 -9.46 -0.44 -12.50
N ASP A 30 -10.66 -0.99 -12.31
CA ASP A 30 -10.87 -2.33 -11.76
C ASP A 30 -10.49 -3.43 -12.73
N ALA A 31 -10.68 -3.21 -14.03
CA ALA A 31 -10.26 -4.17 -15.04
C ALA A 31 -8.75 -4.37 -15.06
N ILE A 32 -7.98 -3.29 -14.83
CA ILE A 32 -6.51 -3.31 -14.82
C ILE A 32 -6.01 -3.96 -13.52
N ILE A 33 -6.56 -3.58 -12.38
CA ILE A 33 -6.27 -4.19 -11.07
C ILE A 33 -6.61 -5.68 -11.10
N GLU A 34 -7.79 -6.04 -11.60
CA GLU A 34 -8.25 -7.41 -11.67
C GLU A 34 -7.39 -8.26 -12.60
N ALA A 35 -7.01 -7.75 -13.76
CA ALA A 35 -6.11 -8.47 -14.66
C ALA A 35 -4.76 -8.78 -14.00
N TYR A 36 -4.28 -7.87 -13.15
CA TYR A 36 -3.00 -8.00 -12.46
C TYR A 36 -3.07 -9.14 -11.45
N PHE A 37 -4.11 -9.14 -10.62
CA PHE A 37 -4.28 -10.18 -9.60
C PHE A 37 -4.80 -11.51 -10.15
N LYS A 38 -5.53 -11.53 -11.28
CA LYS A 38 -6.00 -12.76 -11.93
C LYS A 38 -4.98 -13.37 -12.91
N GLY A 39 -3.87 -12.68 -13.19
CA GLY A 39 -2.89 -13.13 -14.19
C GLY A 39 -3.46 -13.21 -15.62
N LYS A 40 -4.56 -12.50 -15.90
CA LYS A 40 -5.32 -12.63 -17.15
C LYS A 40 -4.79 -11.67 -18.22
N ALA A 41 -3.50 -11.79 -18.54
CA ALA A 41 -2.80 -10.89 -19.47
C ALA A 41 -3.22 -11.06 -20.94
N ASP A 42 -3.67 -12.24 -21.34
CA ASP A 42 -3.88 -12.60 -22.76
C ASP A 42 -5.16 -12.01 -23.39
N GLY A 43 -6.08 -11.48 -22.58
CA GLY A 43 -7.36 -10.93 -23.04
C GLY A 43 -7.42 -9.41 -23.20
N LEU A 44 -6.38 -8.69 -22.80
CA LEU A 44 -6.30 -7.23 -22.86
C LEU A 44 -5.76 -6.79 -24.23
N ALA A 45 -6.42 -5.81 -24.87
CA ALA A 45 -5.99 -5.30 -26.16
C ALA A 45 -4.57 -4.70 -26.09
N GLN A 46 -3.87 -4.54 -27.21
CA GLN A 46 -2.47 -4.07 -27.22
C GLN A 46 -2.25 -2.72 -26.49
N GLN A 47 -3.23 -1.82 -26.51
CA GLN A 47 -3.18 -0.55 -25.78
C GLN A 47 -3.33 -0.76 -24.26
N ASP A 48 -4.22 -1.69 -23.86
CA ASP A 48 -4.42 -2.04 -22.45
C ASP A 48 -3.21 -2.78 -21.87
N LYS A 49 -2.47 -3.51 -22.71
CA LYS A 49 -1.24 -4.21 -22.30
C LYS A 49 -0.13 -3.26 -21.86
N LEU A 50 0.01 -2.10 -22.51
CA LEU A 50 0.98 -1.08 -22.11
C LEU A 50 0.58 -0.44 -20.78
N SER A 51 -0.69 -0.05 -20.65
CA SER A 51 -1.26 0.46 -19.40
C SER A 51 -1.12 -0.55 -18.26
N PHE A 52 -1.34 -1.83 -18.56
CA PHE A 52 -1.19 -2.93 -17.61
C PHE A 52 0.27 -3.10 -17.14
N ASN A 53 1.24 -3.11 -18.06
CA ASN A 53 2.64 -3.22 -17.70
C ASN A 53 3.07 -2.03 -16.83
N GLN A 54 2.68 -0.81 -17.22
CA GLN A 54 2.99 0.40 -16.45
C GLN A 54 2.35 0.36 -15.06
N PHE A 55 1.11 -0.12 -14.96
CA PHE A 55 0.44 -0.35 -13.68
C PHE A 55 1.21 -1.35 -12.82
N SER A 56 1.57 -2.50 -13.39
CA SER A 56 2.32 -3.57 -12.71
C SER A 56 3.62 -3.04 -12.12
N GLU A 57 4.40 -2.32 -12.93
CA GLU A 57 5.66 -1.71 -12.50
C GLU A 57 5.45 -0.68 -11.38
N ASN A 58 4.46 0.21 -11.54
CA ASN A 58 4.17 1.23 -10.53
C ASN A 58 3.60 0.63 -9.24
N PHE A 59 2.82 -0.45 -9.33
CA PHE A 59 2.30 -1.16 -8.17
C PHE A 59 3.44 -1.81 -7.38
N GLU A 60 4.38 -2.47 -8.04
CA GLU A 60 5.59 -3.01 -7.39
C GLU A 60 6.44 -1.90 -6.74
N LEU A 61 6.58 -0.75 -7.39
CA LEU A 61 7.26 0.41 -6.81
C LEU A 61 6.53 0.92 -5.57
N ALA A 62 5.19 1.02 -5.62
CA ALA A 62 4.40 1.42 -4.47
C ALA A 62 4.58 0.45 -3.29
N GLN A 63 4.59 -0.86 -3.53
CA GLN A 63 4.86 -1.85 -2.47
C GLN A 63 6.25 -1.63 -1.84
N LYS A 64 7.28 -1.44 -2.67
CA LYS A 64 8.66 -1.18 -2.20
C LYS A 64 8.74 0.10 -1.37
N HIS A 65 8.10 1.18 -1.81
CA HIS A 65 8.13 2.46 -1.08
C HIS A 65 7.30 2.42 0.21
N VAL A 66 6.20 1.66 0.27
CA VAL A 66 5.50 1.39 1.54
C VAL A 66 6.43 0.71 2.52
N ILE A 67 7.12 -0.35 2.09
CA ILE A 67 8.07 -1.10 2.93
C ILE A 67 9.21 -0.19 3.39
N GLU A 68 9.77 0.63 2.49
CA GLU A 68 10.81 1.59 2.85
C GLU A 68 10.33 2.59 3.89
N ALA A 69 9.11 3.11 3.74
CA ALA A 69 8.53 4.05 4.70
C ALA A 69 8.31 3.39 6.08
N LEU A 70 7.77 2.17 6.13
CA LEU A 70 7.59 1.41 7.37
C LEU A 70 8.93 1.17 8.07
N ASN A 71 9.97 0.77 7.34
CA ASN A 71 11.31 0.56 7.88
C ASN A 71 11.95 1.84 8.44
N GLN A 72 11.59 3.01 7.91
CA GLN A 72 12.09 4.29 8.44
C GLN A 72 11.36 4.68 9.74
N LEU A 73 10.08 4.36 9.88
CA LEU A 73 9.36 4.54 11.14
C LEU A 73 9.99 3.74 12.28
N GLU A 74 10.33 2.48 12.02
CA GLU A 74 11.00 1.64 13.03
C GLU A 74 12.34 2.23 13.48
N LYS A 75 13.12 2.82 12.55
CA LYS A 75 14.38 3.50 12.88
C LYS A 75 14.18 4.74 13.75
N HIS A 76 13.01 5.37 13.68
CA HIS A 76 12.61 6.49 14.53
C HIS A 76 11.93 6.03 15.83
N ASN A 77 11.99 4.74 16.16
CA ASN A 77 11.32 4.13 17.32
C ASN A 77 9.79 4.25 17.29
N VAL A 78 9.20 4.35 16.09
CA VAL A 78 7.75 4.25 15.89
C VAL A 78 7.41 2.80 15.56
N THR A 79 6.37 2.26 16.18
CA THR A 79 5.88 0.90 15.94
C THR A 79 4.82 0.91 14.84
N PRO A 80 5.15 0.49 13.60
CA PRO A 80 4.14 0.33 12.56
C PRO A 80 3.25 -0.88 12.83
N LEU A 81 1.94 -0.71 12.64
CA LEU A 81 0.94 -1.79 12.70
C LEU A 81 0.64 -2.37 11.32
N GLY A 82 0.97 -1.64 10.26
CA GLY A 82 0.81 -2.08 8.87
C GLY A 82 0.53 -0.92 7.92
N ALA A 83 0.00 -1.24 6.74
CA ALA A 83 -0.33 -0.22 5.75
C ALA A 83 -1.51 -0.59 4.87
N TYR A 84 -2.22 0.41 4.38
CA TYR A 84 -3.16 0.28 3.28
C TYR A 84 -2.57 0.92 2.04
N LEU A 85 -2.72 0.27 0.89
CA LEU A 85 -2.39 0.85 -0.40
C LEU A 85 -3.67 1.03 -1.20
N LYS A 86 -3.86 2.25 -1.67
CA LYS A 86 -4.96 2.67 -2.53
C LYS A 86 -4.39 3.09 -3.87
N PHE A 87 -4.90 2.49 -4.94
CA PHE A 87 -4.67 2.97 -6.29
C PHE A 87 -5.60 4.17 -6.57
N ARG A 88 -5.13 5.11 -7.38
CA ARG A 88 -5.92 6.29 -7.81
C ARG A 88 -5.94 6.41 -9.32
N SER A 89 -4.83 6.07 -9.96
CA SER A 89 -4.69 5.97 -11.41
C SER A 89 -3.41 5.20 -11.72
N LEU A 90 -3.19 4.87 -12.99
CA LEU A 90 -1.98 4.19 -13.49
C LEU A 90 -0.66 4.75 -12.94
N PHE A 91 -0.63 6.06 -12.65
CA PHE A 91 0.55 6.78 -12.20
C PHE A 91 0.48 7.26 -10.75
N SER A 92 -0.63 7.01 -10.04
CA SER A 92 -0.87 7.60 -8.72
C SER A 92 -1.36 6.60 -7.69
N PHE A 93 -0.65 6.58 -6.56
CA PHE A 93 -0.93 5.73 -5.41
C PHE A 93 -1.08 6.56 -4.13
N LYS A 94 -1.85 6.05 -3.18
CA LYS A 94 -1.93 6.57 -1.82
C LYS A 94 -1.69 5.42 -0.84
N ALA A 95 -0.80 5.60 0.12
CA ALA A 95 -0.65 4.70 1.25
C ALA A 95 -1.12 5.35 2.54
N ILE A 96 -1.70 4.54 3.42
CA ILE A 96 -1.97 4.90 4.81
C ILE A 96 -1.17 3.95 5.69
N LEU A 97 -0.18 4.47 6.40
CA LEU A 97 0.62 3.71 7.35
C LEU A 97 -0.09 3.74 8.70
N LEU A 98 -0.36 2.56 9.24
CA LEU A 98 -0.93 2.39 10.57
C LEU A 98 0.20 2.42 11.60
N VAL A 99 0.03 3.20 12.64
CA VAL A 99 1.01 3.34 13.72
C VAL A 99 0.32 3.17 15.08
N LYS A 100 1.07 2.74 16.08
CA LYS A 100 0.56 2.66 17.45
C LYS A 100 0.09 4.03 17.94
N GLU A 101 -0.98 4.05 18.72
CA GLU A 101 -1.56 5.30 19.22
C GLU A 101 -0.58 6.02 20.16
N GLU A 102 0.13 5.27 20.99
CA GLU A 102 1.11 5.81 21.93
C GLU A 102 2.26 6.50 21.20
N ASP A 103 2.73 5.95 20.08
CA ASP A 103 3.79 6.56 19.29
C ASP A 103 3.30 7.79 18.51
N PHE A 104 2.02 7.83 18.12
CA PHE A 104 1.45 8.92 17.33
C PHE A 104 1.27 10.22 18.12
N VAL A 105 1.02 10.12 19.44
CA VAL A 105 0.81 11.30 20.30
C VAL A 105 2.12 11.91 20.80
N GLU A 106 3.25 11.23 20.63
CA GLU A 106 4.57 11.73 21.02
C GLU A 106 4.98 12.93 20.15
N THR A 107 5.61 13.94 20.76
CA THR A 107 6.05 15.13 20.00
C THR A 107 7.14 14.79 18.97
N SER A 108 7.98 13.80 19.27
CA SER A 108 8.99 13.27 18.34
C SER A 108 8.36 12.68 17.07
N PHE A 109 7.08 12.30 17.10
CA PHE A 109 6.40 11.77 15.93
C PHE A 109 6.33 12.77 14.78
N LEU A 110 6.34 14.08 15.07
CA LEU A 110 6.27 15.15 14.07
C LEU A 110 7.40 15.06 13.03
N GLU A 111 8.58 14.56 13.42
CA GLU A 111 9.73 14.37 12.53
C GLU A 111 9.42 13.39 11.38
N ASN A 112 8.49 12.46 11.60
CA ASN A 112 8.06 11.50 10.58
C ASN A 112 7.25 12.17 9.46
N TYR A 113 6.55 13.28 9.72
CA TYR A 113 5.87 14.04 8.67
C TYR A 113 6.85 14.77 7.76
N ASP A 114 7.95 15.30 8.33
CA ASP A 114 9.02 15.90 7.53
C ASP A 114 9.73 14.84 6.68
N PHE A 115 10.03 13.67 7.26
CA PHE A 115 10.52 12.52 6.51
C PHE A 115 9.59 12.15 5.35
N LEU A 116 8.28 11.98 5.60
CA LEU A 116 7.33 11.61 4.54
C LEU A 116 7.31 12.65 3.42
N ARG A 117 7.30 13.94 3.75
CA ARG A 117 7.32 15.01 2.76
C ARG A 117 8.55 14.91 1.84
N ASP A 118 9.73 14.70 2.43
CA ASP A 118 10.97 14.59 1.68
C ASP A 118 11.05 13.29 0.89
N PHE A 119 10.52 12.20 1.44
CA PHE A 119 10.43 10.90 0.79
C PHE A 119 9.51 10.94 -0.43
N GLU A 120 8.29 11.47 -0.28
CA GLU A 120 7.34 11.67 -1.38
C GLU A 120 7.94 12.49 -2.52
N ARG A 121 8.68 13.56 -2.18
CA ARG A 121 9.35 14.39 -3.17
C ARG A 121 10.46 13.63 -3.90
N ARG A 122 11.21 12.77 -3.20
CA ARG A 122 12.30 11.97 -3.77
C ARG A 122 11.79 10.91 -4.75
N ILE A 123 10.71 10.23 -4.39
CA ILE A 123 10.18 9.10 -5.20
C ILE A 123 9.30 9.57 -6.36
N LYS A 124 8.84 10.83 -6.37
CA LYS A 124 7.99 11.37 -7.43
C LYS A 124 8.75 11.47 -8.75
N THR A 125 8.16 10.92 -9.80
CA THR A 125 8.58 11.08 -11.19
C THR A 125 7.42 11.60 -12.03
N GLU A 126 7.63 11.79 -13.33
CA GLU A 126 6.56 12.14 -14.27
C GLU A 126 5.48 11.03 -14.37
N PHE A 127 5.90 9.78 -14.26
CA PHE A 127 5.04 8.60 -14.45
C PHE A 127 4.73 7.85 -13.15
N TYR A 128 5.07 8.45 -12.00
CA TYR A 128 4.84 7.83 -10.71
C TYR A 128 4.72 8.89 -9.61
N THR A 129 3.63 8.84 -8.88
CA THR A 129 3.45 9.61 -7.66
C THR A 129 2.81 8.76 -6.58
N MET A 130 3.27 8.94 -5.35
CA MET A 130 2.72 8.28 -4.19
C MET A 130 2.53 9.30 -3.08
N LYS A 131 1.37 9.25 -2.44
CA LYS A 131 1.07 10.02 -1.23
C LYS A 131 0.98 9.10 -0.03
N ILE A 132 1.57 9.49 1.09
CA ILE A 132 1.65 8.68 2.29
C ILE A 132 1.09 9.50 3.44
N SER A 133 0.21 8.89 4.22
CA SER A 133 -0.37 9.47 5.41
C SER A 133 -0.30 8.49 6.57
N PHE A 134 -0.31 9.00 7.79
CA PHE A 134 -0.40 8.19 9.00
C PHE A 134 -1.84 8.05 9.47
N LEU A 135 -2.11 6.96 10.16
CA LEU A 135 -3.33 6.75 10.94
C LEU A 135 -2.97 6.01 12.22
N ASN A 136 -3.46 6.51 13.36
CA ASN A 136 -3.23 5.89 14.65
C ASN A 136 -4.20 4.74 14.91
N GLY A 137 -3.68 3.66 15.51
CA GLY A 137 -4.43 2.48 15.88
C GLY A 137 -4.77 1.55 14.70
N VAL A 138 -5.55 0.50 15.01
CA VAL A 138 -6.19 -0.37 14.01
C VAL A 138 -7.67 0.00 14.00
N PRO A 139 -8.15 0.72 12.99
CA PRO A 139 -9.54 1.15 12.97
C PRO A 139 -10.49 -0.04 12.83
N ASP A 140 -11.49 -0.09 13.70
CA ASP A 140 -12.60 -1.05 13.65
C ASP A 140 -13.45 -0.89 12.37
N ALA A 141 -13.45 0.32 11.80
CA ALA A 141 -14.06 0.65 10.52
C ALA A 141 -13.15 1.64 9.75
N LEU A 142 -12.16 1.12 9.02
CA LEU A 142 -11.52 1.89 7.95
C LEU A 142 -12.52 2.01 6.80
N ASP A 143 -13.24 3.13 6.85
CA ASP A 143 -14.37 3.54 6.02
C ASP A 143 -14.08 3.55 4.51
N GLU A 144 -15.14 3.66 3.73
CA GLU A 144 -15.20 3.62 2.25
C GLU A 144 -14.15 4.49 1.53
N ASP A 145 -13.58 5.50 2.18
CA ASP A 145 -12.55 6.40 1.62
C ASP A 145 -11.20 5.74 1.29
N LEU A 146 -10.97 4.53 1.79
CA LEU A 146 -9.81 3.69 1.45
C LEU A 146 -10.03 2.77 0.25
N MET A 147 -11.26 2.70 -0.24
CA MET A 147 -11.62 1.96 -1.44
C MET A 147 -10.94 2.58 -2.65
N SER A 148 -9.98 1.87 -3.22
CA SER A 148 -9.45 2.14 -4.55
C SER A 148 -10.42 1.53 -5.55
N ASP A 149 -11.33 2.32 -6.10
CA ASP A 149 -12.30 1.79 -7.07
C ASP A 149 -13.02 0.54 -6.51
N ASN A 150 -13.38 0.59 -5.22
CA ASN A 150 -13.98 -0.50 -4.43
C ASN A 150 -13.09 -1.70 -4.09
N TYR A 151 -11.80 -1.67 -4.44
CA TYR A 151 -10.80 -2.60 -3.91
C TYR A 151 -10.11 -2.01 -2.68
N LYS A 152 -9.86 -2.85 -1.66
CA LYS A 152 -9.02 -2.50 -0.51
C LYS A 152 -7.82 -3.42 -0.48
N ILE A 153 -6.62 -2.85 -0.67
CA ILE A 153 -5.37 -3.58 -0.65
C ILE A 153 -4.70 -3.31 0.70
N LYS A 154 -4.67 -4.34 1.55
CA LYS A 154 -4.15 -4.28 2.91
C LYS A 154 -2.81 -4.99 2.98
N PHE A 155 -1.83 -4.35 3.60
CA PHE A 155 -0.57 -4.96 4.02
C PHE A 155 -0.57 -5.11 5.55
N THR A 156 -0.39 -6.33 6.03
CA THR A 156 -0.25 -6.61 7.48
C THR A 156 1.11 -7.27 7.74
N PRO A 157 2.00 -6.67 8.55
CA PRO A 157 3.26 -7.30 8.96
C PRO A 157 3.01 -8.56 9.83
N VAL A 158 3.97 -9.51 9.83
CA VAL A 158 3.78 -10.92 10.26
C VAL A 158 3.32 -11.04 11.73
N ASP A 159 3.78 -10.16 12.62
CA ASP A 159 3.54 -10.31 14.07
C ASP A 159 2.06 -10.19 14.48
N GLU A 160 1.22 -9.46 13.74
CA GLU A 160 -0.24 -9.42 14.00
C GLU A 160 -1.02 -10.56 13.32
N ALA A 161 -0.47 -11.21 12.29
CA ALA A 161 -1.15 -12.29 11.58
C ALA A 161 -1.23 -13.57 12.43
N GLU A 162 -0.27 -13.76 13.34
CA GLU A 162 -0.31 -14.84 14.34
C GLU A 162 -1.23 -14.49 15.52
N ALA A 163 -1.30 -13.22 15.94
CA ALA A 163 -2.19 -12.77 17.02
C ALA A 163 -3.68 -12.83 16.66
N ARG A 164 -4.05 -12.77 15.37
CA ARG A 164 -5.43 -12.99 14.90
C ARG A 164 -5.79 -14.48 14.73
N ARG A 165 -4.87 -15.40 15.00
CA ARG A 165 -5.07 -16.87 14.94
C ARG A 165 -5.00 -17.57 16.32
N ALA A 166 -4.77 -16.83 17.40
CA ALA A 166 -4.83 -17.30 18.79
C ALA A 166 -6.15 -16.88 19.45
#